data_AF-A0A6A2WY19-F1
#
_entry.id   AF-A0A6A2WY19-F1
#
_cell.length_a   1.000
_cell.length_b   1.000
_cell.length_c   1.000
_cell.angle_alpha   90.00
_cell.angle_beta   90.00
_cell.angle_gamma   90.00
#
_symmetry.space_group_name_H-M   'P 1'
#
loop_
_entity.id
_entity.type
_entity.pdbx_description
1 polymer ?
#
loop_
_entity_poly.entity_id
_entity_poly.type
_entity_poly.pdbx_seq_one_letter_code
_entity_poly.pdbx_strand_id
1 'polypeptide(L)'
;MRCTAHILNLVVKDELKDVDASIVRVYVVVKYVRSSPARLHKFKACVEEGNISFKSHVCLDIETRWNSTYPMLKSALVFRKPFKNMKTKYLPYTKELRKVSGAPDDEDWDKVIYFLHFLEIFYETTLSFSGSRHKLRYVEWIVCRSSDLSD
;
A
#
# COMPACT_ATOMS: atom_id res chain seq x y z
N MET A 1 3.27 -24.29 -28.99
CA MET A 1 2.18 -23.68 -28.19
C MET A 1 2.80 -22.87 -27.07
N ARG A 2 2.47 -21.58 -26.93
CA ARG A 2 2.86 -20.77 -25.78
C ARG A 2 1.76 -20.94 -24.73
N CYS A 3 2.09 -21.51 -23.57
CA CYS A 3 1.12 -21.75 -22.50
C CYS A 3 0.40 -20.45 -22.09
N THR A 4 -0.85 -20.54 -21.66
CA THR A 4 -1.66 -19.40 -21.18
C THR A 4 -0.90 -18.55 -20.18
N ALA A 5 -0.08 -19.15 -19.31
CA ALA A 5 0.80 -18.45 -18.37
C ALA A 5 1.83 -17.53 -19.05
N HIS A 6 2.36 -17.91 -20.22
CA HIS A 6 3.31 -17.10 -20.97
C HIS A 6 2.63 -15.92 -21.66
N ILE A 7 1.42 -16.10 -22.19
CA ILE A 7 0.61 -15.02 -22.77
C ILE A 7 0.15 -14.05 -21.68
N LEU A 8 -0.30 -14.57 -20.53
CA LEU A 8 -0.65 -13.76 -19.36
C LEU A 8 0.56 -12.95 -18.88
N ASN A 9 1.74 -13.55 -18.80
CA ASN A 9 2.96 -12.85 -18.37
C ASN A 9 3.43 -11.79 -19.37
N LEU A 10 3.11 -11.94 -20.67
CA LEU A 10 3.41 -10.93 -21.69
C LEU A 10 2.42 -9.76 -21.64
N VAL A 11 1.11 -10.03 -21.52
CA VAL A 11 0.06 -9.00 -21.36
C VAL A 11 0.29 -8.21 -20.07
N VAL A 12 0.51 -8.92 -18.97
CA VAL A 12 0.83 -8.33 -17.66
C VAL A 12 2.09 -7.46 -17.76
N LYS A 13 3.15 -7.89 -18.43
CA LYS A 13 4.38 -7.07 -18.56
C LYS A 13 4.21 -5.81 -19.39
N ASP A 14 3.37 -5.82 -20.43
CA ASP A 14 3.20 -4.66 -21.30
C ASP A 14 2.22 -3.64 -20.69
N GLU A 15 1.13 -4.11 -20.06
CA GLU A 15 0.19 -3.28 -19.31
C GLU A 15 0.77 -2.76 -17.98
N LEU A 16 1.76 -3.46 -17.42
CA LEU A 16 2.39 -3.07 -16.15
C LEU A 16 3.37 -1.91 -16.26
N LYS A 17 3.89 -1.52 -17.43
CA LYS A 17 4.99 -0.51 -17.45
C LYS A 17 4.57 0.83 -16.82
N ASP A 18 3.39 1.31 -17.16
CA ASP A 18 2.87 2.58 -16.63
C ASP A 18 2.28 2.44 -15.22
N VAL A 19 1.75 1.25 -14.93
CA VAL A 19 1.23 0.88 -13.60
C VAL A 19 2.39 0.71 -12.60
N ASP A 20 3.53 0.19 -13.04
CA ASP A 20 4.75 -0.02 -12.25
C ASP A 20 5.30 1.31 -11.74
N ALA A 21 5.35 2.34 -12.59
CA ALA A 21 5.75 3.68 -12.17
C ALA A 21 4.81 4.27 -11.09
N SER A 22 3.50 4.03 -11.22
CA SER A 22 2.48 4.49 -10.26
C SER A 22 2.59 3.75 -8.92
N ILE A 23 2.77 2.43 -8.97
CA ILE A 23 3.02 1.58 -7.80
C ILE A 23 4.31 2.01 -7.09
N VAL A 24 5.39 2.26 -7.84
CA VAL A 24 6.66 2.73 -7.29
C VAL A 24 6.48 4.07 -6.57
N ARG A 25 5.74 5.02 -7.15
CA ARG A 25 5.42 6.30 -6.47
C ARG A 25 4.66 6.09 -5.17
N VAL A 26 3.64 5.22 -5.15
CA VAL A 26 2.90 4.88 -3.91
C VAL A 26 3.82 4.21 -2.88
N TYR A 27 4.67 3.28 -3.30
CA TYR A 27 5.65 2.62 -2.44
C TYR A 27 6.63 3.62 -1.81
N VAL A 28 7.13 4.56 -2.60
CA VAL A 28 8.10 5.57 -2.14
C VAL A 28 7.46 6.51 -1.11
N VAL A 29 6.18 6.90 -1.27
CA VAL A 29 5.52 7.76 -0.25
C VAL A 29 5.18 7.03 1.03
N VAL A 30 4.80 5.75 0.94
CA VAL A 30 4.63 4.88 2.12
C VAL A 30 5.97 4.74 2.85
N LYS A 31 7.06 4.47 2.12
CA LYS A 31 8.42 4.41 2.67
C LYS A 31 8.85 5.73 3.30
N TYR A 32 8.53 6.87 2.67
CA TYR A 32 8.85 8.19 3.21
C TYR A 32 8.21 8.41 4.58
N VAL A 33 6.90 8.18 4.70
CA VAL A 33 6.17 8.39 5.97
C VAL A 33 6.73 7.50 7.08
N ARG A 34 7.13 6.26 6.75
CA ARG A 34 7.70 5.29 7.70
C ARG A 34 9.16 5.53 8.06
N SER A 35 9.89 6.27 7.24
CA SER A 35 11.35 6.41 7.41
C SER A 35 11.79 7.14 8.68
N SER A 36 10.90 7.87 9.36
CA SER A 36 11.19 8.40 10.70
C SER A 36 9.92 8.69 11.51
N PRO A 37 9.99 8.64 12.86
CA PRO A 37 8.85 8.98 13.73
C PRO A 37 8.32 10.39 13.49
N ALA A 38 9.20 11.36 13.18
CA ALA A 38 8.81 12.74 12.88
C ALA A 38 8.01 12.86 11.58
N ARG A 39 8.34 12.07 10.55
CA ARG A 39 7.59 12.03 9.28
C ARG A 39 6.24 11.36 9.48
N LEU A 40 6.21 10.28 10.24
CA LEU A 40 4.98 9.59 10.63
C LEU A 40 4.06 10.54 11.40
N HIS A 41 4.56 11.27 12.39
CA HIS A 41 3.78 12.25 13.16
C HIS A 41 3.14 13.31 12.27
N LYS A 42 3.89 13.89 11.32
CA LYS A 42 3.36 14.85 10.34
C LYS A 42 2.26 14.24 9.48
N PHE A 43 2.43 13.00 9.07
CA PHE A 43 1.41 12.28 8.34
C PHE A 43 0.16 12.06 9.19
N LYS A 44 0.29 11.71 10.48
CA LYS A 44 -0.86 11.55 11.38
C LYS A 44 -1.72 12.80 11.44
N ALA A 45 -1.08 13.96 11.59
CA ALA A 45 -1.77 15.25 11.57
C ALA A 45 -2.58 15.44 10.26
N CYS A 46 -2.03 15.08 9.10
CA CYS A 46 -2.77 15.13 7.83
C CYS A 46 -3.94 14.14 7.73
N VAL A 47 -3.91 13.03 8.45
CA VAL A 47 -5.01 12.05 8.48
C VAL A 47 -6.12 12.51 9.43
N GLU A 48 -5.75 13.08 10.59
CA GLU A 48 -6.69 13.67 11.56
C GLU A 48 -7.49 14.81 10.92
N GLU A 49 -6.83 15.71 10.20
CA GLU A 49 -7.50 16.75 9.40
C GLU A 49 -8.44 16.20 8.31
N GLY A 50 -8.20 14.97 7.89
CA GLY A 50 -9.02 14.26 6.91
C GLY A 50 -10.27 13.61 7.50
N ASN A 51 -10.43 13.57 8.83
CA ASN A 51 -11.41 12.75 9.56
C ASN A 51 -11.37 11.26 9.17
N ILE A 52 -10.20 10.75 8.81
CA ILE A 52 -10.01 9.35 8.45
C ILE A 52 -9.64 8.57 9.72
N SER A 53 -10.36 7.48 10.00
CA SER A 53 -10.09 6.64 11.18
C SER A 53 -8.67 6.08 11.14
N PHE A 54 -7.86 6.44 12.15
CA PHE A 54 -6.44 6.07 12.25
C PHE A 54 -6.21 4.61 12.73
N LYS A 55 -7.28 3.80 12.84
CA LYS A 55 -7.22 2.34 13.10
C LYS A 55 -6.40 1.57 12.05
N SER A 56 -6.08 2.20 10.93
CA SER A 56 -5.31 1.69 9.80
C SER A 56 -3.78 1.75 9.95
N HIS A 57 -3.23 2.16 11.10
CA HIS A 57 -1.77 2.03 11.39
C HIS A 57 -1.22 0.64 11.05
N VAL A 58 -1.97 -0.40 11.42
CA VAL A 58 -1.62 -1.82 11.26
C VAL A 58 -1.39 -2.17 9.78
N CYS A 59 -1.96 -1.39 8.87
CA CYS A 59 -1.98 -1.67 7.44
C CYS A 59 -0.84 -0.95 6.67
N LEU A 60 -0.12 -0.01 7.30
CA LEU A 60 1.14 0.51 6.76
C LEU A 60 2.34 -0.38 7.12
N ASP A 61 2.17 -1.34 8.03
CA ASP A 61 3.21 -2.26 8.53
C ASP A 61 3.44 -3.50 7.67
N ILE A 62 2.72 -3.64 6.55
CA ILE A 62 2.81 -4.85 5.74
C ILE A 62 4.16 -4.86 5.01
N GLU A 63 5.01 -5.79 5.42
CA GLU A 63 6.41 -5.91 5.07
C GLU A 63 6.73 -5.96 3.57
N THR A 64 7.97 -5.56 3.31
CA THR A 64 8.78 -5.44 2.09
C THR A 64 8.96 -6.72 1.25
N ARG A 65 7.99 -7.63 1.20
CA ARG A 65 8.02 -8.83 0.33
C ARG A 65 6.84 -8.83 -0.62
N TRP A 66 7.10 -9.08 -1.91
CA TRP A 66 6.15 -9.02 -3.03
C TRP A 66 4.76 -9.68 -2.81
N ASN A 67 4.65 -10.60 -1.85
CA ASN A 67 3.39 -11.15 -1.34
C ASN A 67 2.45 -10.08 -0.70
N SER A 68 2.88 -8.82 -0.58
CA SER A 68 2.16 -7.72 0.07
C SER A 68 1.76 -6.55 -0.86
N THR A 69 2.00 -6.62 -2.17
CA THR A 69 1.67 -5.51 -3.09
C THR A 69 0.18 -5.14 -3.03
N TYR A 70 -0.72 -6.13 -3.09
CA TYR A 70 -2.16 -5.88 -2.99
C TYR A 70 -2.56 -5.30 -1.61
N PRO A 71 -2.21 -5.92 -0.47
CA PRO A 71 -2.53 -5.36 0.84
C PRO A 71 -1.95 -3.96 1.08
N MET A 72 -0.71 -3.69 0.64
CA MET A 72 -0.06 -2.39 0.78
C MET A 72 -0.78 -1.32 -0.06
N LEU A 73 -1.08 -1.60 -1.33
CA LEU A 73 -1.79 -0.67 -2.21
C LEU A 73 -3.20 -0.40 -1.68
N LYS A 74 -3.91 -1.44 -1.22
CA LYS A 74 -5.27 -1.32 -0.67
C LYS A 74 -5.29 -0.44 0.58
N SER A 75 -4.30 -0.63 1.45
CA SER A 75 -4.07 0.22 2.64
C SER A 75 -3.73 1.67 2.27
N ALA A 76 -2.76 1.87 1.38
CA ALA A 76 -2.30 3.20 0.97
C ALA A 76 -3.41 4.03 0.33
N LEU A 77 -4.33 3.38 -0.40
CA LEU A 77 -5.46 4.03 -1.05
C LEU A 77 -6.39 4.73 -0.06
N VAL A 78 -6.61 4.15 1.13
CA VAL A 78 -7.40 4.77 2.23
C VAL A 78 -6.82 6.13 2.62
N PHE A 79 -5.50 6.31 2.47
CA PHE A 79 -4.78 7.52 2.82
C PHE A 79 -4.42 8.42 1.63
N ARG A 80 -5.07 8.25 0.45
CA ARG A 80 -4.85 9.11 -0.74
C ARG A 80 -4.89 10.61 -0.40
N LYS A 81 -5.93 11.05 0.31
CA LYS A 81 -6.11 12.46 0.71
C LYS A 81 -4.99 12.96 1.66
N PRO A 82 -4.62 12.23 2.73
CA PRO A 82 -3.45 12.55 3.55
C PRO A 82 -2.13 12.66 2.78
N PHE A 83 -1.84 11.76 1.83
CA PHE A 83 -0.65 11.87 0.98
C PHE A 83 -0.68 13.13 0.10
N LYS A 84 -1.86 13.51 -0.40
CA LYS A 84 -2.07 14.77 -1.14
C LYS A 84 -1.86 15.99 -0.23
N ASN A 85 -2.36 15.96 1.00
CA ASN A 85 -2.13 17.02 1.99
C ASN A 85 -0.65 17.18 2.34
N MET A 86 0.10 16.07 2.45
CA MET A 86 1.55 16.11 2.66
C MET A 86 2.28 16.83 1.52
N LYS A 87 1.87 16.57 0.27
CA LYS A 87 2.40 17.25 -0.93
C LYS A 87 2.18 18.76 -0.87
N THR A 88 1.03 19.22 -0.37
CA THR A 88 0.73 20.65 -0.27
C THR A 88 1.38 21.32 0.94
N LYS A 89 1.49 20.63 2.08
CA LYS A 89 1.88 21.23 3.37
C LYS A 89 3.38 21.13 3.69
N TYR A 90 4.08 20.13 3.18
CA TYR A 90 5.46 19.88 3.57
C TYR A 90 6.41 19.93 2.37
N LEU A 91 7.16 21.04 2.27
CA LEU A 91 8.18 21.21 1.24
C LEU A 91 9.27 20.12 1.25
N PRO A 92 9.74 19.59 2.41
CA PRO A 92 10.70 18.49 2.41
C PRO A 92 10.15 17.22 1.76
N TYR A 93 8.85 16.92 1.94
CA TYR A 93 8.20 15.77 1.30
C TYR A 93 8.29 15.88 -0.23
N THR A 94 7.92 17.03 -0.79
CA THR A 94 7.97 17.22 -2.26
C THR A 94 9.39 17.25 -2.81
N LYS A 95 10.33 17.91 -2.12
CA LYS A 95 11.73 18.01 -2.55
C LYS A 95 12.44 16.66 -2.55
N GLU A 96 12.23 15.85 -1.51
CA GLU A 96 12.88 14.53 -1.41
C GLU A 96 12.29 13.53 -2.38
N LEU A 97 10.96 13.50 -2.53
CA LEU A 97 10.31 12.55 -3.44
C LEU A 97 10.65 12.82 -4.91
N ARG A 98 10.80 14.09 -5.31
CA ARG A 98 11.25 14.46 -6.68
C ARG A 98 12.61 13.88 -7.05
N LYS A 99 13.48 13.57 -6.07
CA LYS A 99 14.80 12.97 -6.33
C LYS A 99 14.73 11.47 -6.65
N VAL A 100 13.58 10.84 -6.41
CA VAL A 100 13.40 9.38 -6.59
C VAL A 100 12.44 9.11 -7.74
N SER A 101 11.16 9.40 -7.55
CA SER A 101 10.10 9.12 -8.52
C SER A 101 8.94 10.13 -8.51
N GLY A 102 8.97 11.09 -7.59
CA GLY A 102 7.88 12.04 -7.33
C GLY A 102 6.83 11.49 -6.36
N ALA A 103 5.98 12.39 -5.88
CA ALA A 103 4.78 12.02 -5.13
C ALA A 103 3.65 11.68 -6.13
N PRO A 104 2.82 10.64 -5.86
CA PRO A 104 1.75 10.25 -6.76
C PRO A 104 0.76 11.41 -6.95
N ASP A 105 0.29 11.57 -8.18
CA ASP A 105 -0.80 12.46 -8.55
C ASP A 105 -2.13 11.71 -8.70
N ASP A 106 -3.18 12.41 -9.11
CA ASP A 106 -4.52 11.82 -9.21
C ASP A 106 -4.59 10.70 -10.26
N GLU A 107 -3.85 10.82 -11.37
CA GLU A 107 -3.78 9.77 -12.40
C GLU A 107 -3.08 8.51 -11.89
N ASP A 108 -2.05 8.67 -11.06
CA ASP A 108 -1.36 7.55 -10.42
C ASP A 108 -2.28 6.76 -9.50
N TRP A 109 -3.09 7.47 -8.71
CA TRP A 109 -4.05 6.82 -7.82
C TRP A 109 -5.13 6.08 -8.61
N ASP A 110 -5.58 6.64 -9.73
CA ASP A 110 -6.60 6.01 -10.57
C ASP A 110 -6.05 4.74 -11.25
N LYS A 111 -4.79 4.76 -11.71
CA LYS A 111 -4.07 3.57 -12.20
C LYS A 111 -3.91 2.51 -11.11
N VAL A 112 -3.60 2.92 -9.87
CA VAL A 112 -3.48 2.01 -8.73
C VAL A 112 -4.83 1.36 -8.37
N ILE A 113 -5.94 2.10 -8.45
CA ILE A 113 -7.29 1.55 -8.24
C ILE A 113 -7.60 0.49 -9.30
N TYR A 114 -7.35 0.79 -10.57
CA TYR A 114 -7.55 -0.18 -11.66
C TYR A 114 -6.74 -1.45 -11.43
N PHE A 115 -5.46 -1.30 -11.07
CA PHE A 115 -4.59 -2.43 -10.81
C PHE A 115 -4.95 -3.22 -9.55
N LEU A 116 -5.47 -2.55 -8.52
CA LEU A 116 -5.95 -3.21 -7.30
C LEU A 116 -7.10 -4.17 -7.58
N HIS A 117 -8.06 -3.79 -8.42
CA HIS A 117 -9.15 -4.69 -8.82
C HIS A 117 -8.62 -5.91 -9.58
N PHE A 118 -7.62 -5.72 -10.45
CA PHE A 118 -6.96 -6.83 -11.12
C PHE A 118 -6.28 -7.78 -10.13
N LEU A 119 -5.50 -7.23 -9.18
CA LEU A 119 -4.78 -8.01 -8.17
C LEU A 119 -5.71 -8.72 -7.17
N GLU A 120 -6.88 -8.15 -6.86
CA GLU A 120 -7.85 -8.72 -5.92
C GLU A 120 -8.26 -10.14 -6.32
N ILE A 121 -8.49 -10.36 -7.62
CA ILE A 121 -8.88 -11.66 -8.17
C ILE A 121 -7.80 -12.71 -7.89
N PHE A 122 -6.52 -12.37 -8.12
CA PHE A 122 -5.41 -13.28 -7.86
C PHE A 122 -5.17 -13.49 -6.37
N TYR A 123 -5.34 -12.45 -5.56
CA TYR A 123 -5.17 -12.50 -4.12
C TYR A 123 -6.19 -13.43 -3.47
N GLU A 124 -7.49 -13.26 -3.77
CA GLU A 124 -8.58 -14.10 -3.28
C GLU A 124 -8.44 -15.55 -3.75
N THR A 125 -8.05 -15.75 -5.01
CA THR A 125 -7.79 -17.09 -5.56
C THR A 125 -6.64 -17.78 -4.82
N THR A 126 -5.53 -17.06 -4.58
CA THR A 126 -4.37 -17.58 -3.84
C THR A 126 -4.74 -17.95 -2.40
N LEU A 127 -5.54 -17.11 -1.73
CA LEU A 127 -6.07 -17.41 -0.40
C LEU A 127 -6.92 -18.68 -0.39
N SER A 128 -7.82 -18.84 -1.39
CA SER A 128 -8.67 -20.03 -1.52
C SER A 128 -7.89 -21.33 -1.73
N PHE A 129 -6.79 -21.31 -2.50
CA PHE A 129 -5.96 -22.51 -2.74
C PHE A 129 -5.01 -22.85 -1.58
N SER A 130 -4.68 -21.89 -0.72
CA SER A 130 -3.82 -22.09 0.46
C SER A 130 -4.46 -22.87 1.62
N GLY A 131 -5.66 -23.44 1.43
CA GLY A 131 -6.23 -24.43 2.35
C GLY A 131 -6.62 -23.91 3.75
N SER A 132 -6.74 -22.60 3.94
CA SER A 132 -7.17 -22.04 5.22
C SER A 132 -8.68 -21.82 5.24
N ARG A 133 -9.44 -22.82 5.70
CA ARG A 133 -10.77 -22.59 6.28
C ARG A 133 -10.62 -21.81 7.59
N HIS A 134 -10.31 -20.53 7.49
CA HIS A 134 -10.47 -19.58 8.58
C HIS A 134 -11.21 -18.38 8.02
N LYS A 135 -12.54 -18.40 8.12
CA LYS A 135 -13.32 -17.17 8.16
C LYS A 135 -12.66 -16.29 9.23
N LEU A 136 -12.06 -15.19 8.79
CA LEU A 136 -11.68 -14.02 9.60
C LEU A 136 -10.92 -14.32 10.90
N ARG A 137 -9.62 -14.64 10.83
CA ARG A 137 -8.72 -14.50 11.99
C ARG A 137 -7.29 -14.00 11.71
N TYR A 138 -6.99 -13.53 10.50
CA TYR A 138 -5.74 -12.80 10.27
C TYR A 138 -5.75 -11.38 10.87
N VAL A 139 -6.89 -10.93 11.39
CA VAL A 139 -7.07 -9.63 12.05
C VAL A 139 -7.03 -9.74 13.59
N GLU A 140 -7.16 -10.93 14.17
CA GLU A 140 -7.11 -11.13 15.63
C GLU A 140 -5.78 -11.72 16.14
N TRP A 141 -4.95 -12.34 15.29
CA TRP A 141 -3.69 -12.96 15.74
C TRP A 141 -2.53 -11.99 15.99
N ILE A 142 -2.64 -10.72 15.59
CA ILE A 142 -1.61 -9.70 15.86
C ILE A 142 -1.94 -8.85 17.11
N VAL A 143 -3.14 -9.01 17.70
CA VAL A 143 -3.59 -8.15 18.82
C VAL A 143 -3.41 -8.77 20.21
N CYS A 144 -3.14 -10.07 20.35
CA CYS A 144 -2.94 -10.70 21.67
C CYS A 144 -1.60 -11.40 21.83
N ARG A 145 -0.49 -10.63 21.88
CA ARG A 145 0.67 -10.98 22.71
C ARG A 145 1.50 -9.75 23.09
N SER A 146 0.88 -8.82 23.81
CA SER A 146 1.59 -7.80 24.61
C SER A 146 0.82 -7.49 25.90
N SER A 147 0.14 -8.50 26.45
CA SER A 147 -0.35 -8.50 27.82
C SER A 147 0.10 -9.84 28.38
N ASP A 148 1.29 -9.83 28.98
CA ASP A 148 1.84 -10.78 29.95
C ASP A 148 3.36 -10.74 29.84
N LEU A 149 3.96 -9.78 30.57
CA LEU A 149 5.17 -9.90 31.40
C LEU A 149 5.70 -8.50 31.71
N SER A 150 5.02 -7.86 32.67
CA SER A 150 5.56 -6.82 33.53
C SER A 150 4.87 -7.00 34.88
N ASP A 151 5.25 -8.06 35.57
CA ASP A 151 5.55 -8.10 37.01
C ASP A 151 6.61 -9.18 37.23
#